data_AF-A0AAE3QVL0-F1
#
_entry.id   AF-A0AAE3QVL0-F1
#
_cell.length_a   1.000
_cell.length_b   1.000
_cell.length_c   1.000
_cell.angle_alpha   90.00
_cell.angle_beta   90.00
_cell.angle_gamma   90.00
#
_symmetry.space_group_name_H-M   'P 1'
#
loop_
_entity.id
_entity.type
_entity.pdbx_description
1 polymer ?
#
loop_
_entity_poly.entity_id
_entity_poly.type
_entity_poly.pdbx_seq_one_letter_code
_entity_poly.pdbx_strand_id
1 'polypeptide(L)'
;MQVLRTLTIFVFFLAVYATSVAQSSGNKPDDSKPDSVAILQEYVGTYNVKGNNDFSKAIVTLEGGKLYGHTDTQTQVMPLSPTKVPDVFSITSPDNSVDVTVTFLRNETKKVSSIKIYYNGLETRGEKEK
;
A
#
# COMPACT_ATOMS: atom_id res chain seq x y z
N MET A 1 -11.91 32.30 -73.67
CA MET A 1 -10.82 33.10 -73.06
C MET A 1 -10.40 32.44 -71.77
N GLN A 2 -9.09 32.27 -71.67
CA GLN A 2 -8.28 31.72 -70.58
C GLN A 2 -8.16 32.74 -69.44
N VAL A 3 -8.06 32.27 -68.17
CA VAL A 3 -7.15 32.67 -67.05
C VAL A 3 -7.86 32.41 -65.70
N LEU A 4 -7.45 31.52 -64.78
CA LEU A 4 -6.16 31.11 -64.16
C LEU A 4 -5.75 31.98 -62.95
N ARG A 5 -5.45 31.28 -61.83
CA ARG A 5 -4.71 31.64 -60.58
C ARG A 5 -5.56 32.30 -59.47
N THR A 6 -5.50 31.88 -58.20
CA THR A 6 -4.29 31.57 -57.42
C THR A 6 -4.49 30.46 -56.41
N LEU A 7 -3.43 29.67 -56.30
CA LEU A 7 -3.19 28.46 -55.52
C LEU A 7 -2.44 28.85 -54.23
N THR A 8 -2.83 28.34 -53.07
CA THR A 8 -1.93 28.26 -51.90
C THR A 8 -1.89 26.81 -51.43
N ILE A 9 -0.75 26.20 -51.73
CA ILE A 9 -0.36 24.86 -51.34
C ILE A 9 0.11 24.88 -49.87
N PHE A 10 -0.40 23.96 -49.05
CA PHE A 10 0.33 23.48 -47.87
C PHE A 10 0.86 22.07 -48.19
N VAL A 11 2.18 21.96 -48.25
CA VAL A 11 2.91 20.67 -48.24
C VAL A 11 3.42 20.44 -46.80
N PHE A 12 3.77 19.18 -46.50
CA PHE A 12 4.57 18.64 -45.39
C PHE A 12 3.69 17.92 -44.34
N PHE A 13 3.91 16.66 -43.94
CA PHE A 13 5.02 15.73 -44.19
C PHE A 13 4.62 14.28 -43.83
N LEU A 14 5.43 13.35 -44.35
CA LEU A 14 5.50 11.90 -44.13
C LEU A 14 5.45 11.42 -42.66
N ALA A 15 4.89 10.22 -42.46
CA ALA A 15 5.54 9.07 -41.76
C ALA A 15 4.70 7.81 -42.02
N VAL A 16 5.07 6.92 -42.94
CA VAL A 16 6.01 5.78 -42.81
C VAL A 16 5.52 4.67 -41.84
N TYR A 17 5.16 3.57 -42.50
CA TYR A 17 4.92 2.16 -42.15
C TYR A 17 5.46 1.61 -40.82
N ALA A 18 4.70 0.69 -40.23
CA ALA A 18 5.26 -0.49 -39.57
C ALA A 18 4.31 -1.70 -39.64
N THR A 19 4.91 -2.82 -40.03
CA THR A 19 4.38 -4.17 -40.25
C THR A 19 3.92 -4.86 -38.96
N SER A 20 2.79 -5.57 -39.02
CA SER A 20 2.33 -6.47 -37.97
C SER A 20 3.21 -7.72 -37.89
N VAL A 21 4.03 -7.82 -36.85
CA VAL A 21 4.71 -9.07 -36.47
C VAL A 21 3.82 -9.80 -35.47
N ALA A 22 3.36 -10.99 -35.86
CA ALA A 22 2.75 -11.95 -34.94
C ALA A 22 3.83 -12.50 -34.00
N GLN A 23 3.61 -12.40 -32.68
CA GLN A 23 4.43 -13.11 -31.69
C GLN A 23 3.63 -14.24 -31.07
N SER A 24 4.04 -15.44 -31.46
CA SER A 24 3.75 -16.75 -30.89
C SER A 24 4.36 -16.91 -29.48
N SER A 25 3.58 -17.53 -28.60
CA SER A 25 3.96 -18.41 -27.49
C SER A 25 5.38 -18.31 -26.92
N GLY A 26 5.46 -17.82 -25.68
CA GLY A 26 6.53 -18.12 -24.74
C GLY A 26 6.00 -17.94 -23.32
N ASN A 27 5.84 -19.05 -22.58
CA ASN A 27 5.59 -19.02 -21.14
C ASN A 27 6.77 -18.32 -20.46
N LYS A 28 6.65 -17.02 -20.20
CA LYS A 28 7.53 -16.28 -19.31
C LYS A 28 7.02 -16.49 -17.88
N PRO A 29 7.87 -16.81 -16.89
CA PRO A 29 7.48 -16.70 -15.49
C PRO A 29 6.99 -15.28 -15.25
N ASP A 30 5.83 -15.15 -14.63
CA ASP A 30 5.22 -13.88 -14.28
C ASP A 30 6.18 -13.09 -13.36
N ASP A 31 6.88 -12.13 -13.95
CA ASP A 31 7.86 -11.23 -13.31
C ASP A 31 7.16 -10.01 -12.66
N SER A 32 5.85 -10.10 -12.38
CA SER A 32 5.03 -8.96 -11.94
C SER A 32 4.76 -8.93 -10.43
N LYS A 33 5.66 -9.43 -9.57
CA LYS A 33 5.68 -8.99 -8.15
C LYS A 33 6.96 -9.38 -7.39
N PRO A 34 8.11 -8.74 -7.63
CA PRO A 34 9.05 -8.62 -6.53
C PRO A 34 8.40 -7.72 -5.44
N ASP A 35 8.66 -8.03 -4.17
CA ASP A 35 8.68 -7.05 -3.07
C ASP A 35 7.42 -6.70 -2.27
N SER A 36 6.23 -7.29 -2.47
CA SER A 36 5.13 -7.00 -1.51
C SER A 36 5.42 -7.50 -0.09
N VAL A 37 6.08 -8.66 0.05
CA VAL A 37 6.45 -9.19 1.36
C VAL A 37 7.61 -8.40 1.98
N ALA A 38 8.60 -8.00 1.16
CA ALA A 38 9.73 -7.18 1.59
C ALA A 38 9.29 -5.78 2.08
N ILE A 39 8.28 -5.19 1.44
CA ILE A 39 7.67 -3.93 1.86
C ILE A 39 6.95 -4.12 3.20
N LEU A 40 6.16 -5.18 3.38
CA LEU A 40 5.38 -5.37 4.61
C LEU A 40 6.26 -5.58 5.86
N GLN A 41 7.49 -6.08 5.69
CA GLN A 41 8.43 -6.29 6.80
C GLN A 41 8.72 -5.00 7.59
N GLU A 42 8.60 -3.82 6.96
CA GLU A 42 8.88 -2.56 7.64
C GLU A 42 7.86 -2.22 8.75
N TYR A 43 6.66 -2.78 8.67
CA TYR A 43 5.60 -2.58 9.67
C TYR A 43 5.74 -3.54 10.87
N VAL A 44 6.47 -4.65 10.72
CA VAL A 44 6.67 -5.66 11.77
C VAL A 44 7.44 -5.06 12.93
N GLY A 45 6.96 -5.29 14.15
CA GLY A 45 7.63 -4.89 15.38
C GLY A 45 6.68 -4.71 16.55
N THR A 46 7.28 -4.41 17.70
CA THR A 46 6.57 -4.01 18.92
C THR A 46 6.51 -2.49 18.98
N TYR A 47 5.34 -1.95 19.30
CA TYR A 47 5.09 -0.53 19.45
C TYR A 47 4.70 -0.25 20.89
N ASN A 48 5.50 0.56 21.58
CA ASN A 48 5.28 0.96 22.96
C ASN A 48 4.25 2.09 23.00
N VAL A 49 3.07 1.79 23.52
CA VAL A 49 1.94 2.71 23.63
C VAL A 49 1.96 3.38 25.00
N LYS A 50 1.87 4.71 25.02
CA LYS A 50 1.88 5.51 26.24
C LYS A 50 0.54 6.24 26.40
N GLY A 51 0.07 6.36 27.64
CA GLY A 51 -1.17 7.07 27.96
C GLY A 51 -2.45 6.30 27.61
N ASN A 52 -2.36 5.00 27.37
CA ASN A 52 -3.48 4.08 27.26
C ASN A 52 -3.55 3.20 28.52
N ASN A 53 -4.74 2.97 29.06
CA ASN A 53 -4.94 2.15 30.26
C ASN A 53 -5.30 0.69 29.94
N ASP A 54 -5.67 0.38 28.69
CA ASP A 54 -6.14 -0.94 28.25
C ASP A 54 -5.00 -1.86 27.81
N PHE A 55 -3.90 -1.28 27.32
CA PHE A 55 -2.72 -2.00 26.86
C PHE A 55 -1.51 -1.08 26.80
N SER A 56 -0.30 -1.65 26.91
CA SER A 56 0.96 -0.90 26.85
C SER A 56 1.75 -1.19 25.57
N LYS A 57 1.42 -2.25 24.84
CA LYS A 57 2.11 -2.61 23.60
C LYS A 57 1.12 -3.03 22.52
N ALA A 58 1.41 -2.62 21.30
CA ALA A 58 0.83 -3.20 20.09
C ALA A 58 1.92 -3.98 19.34
N ILE A 59 1.65 -5.21 18.95
CA ILE A 59 2.61 -6.11 18.32
C ILE A 59 2.10 -6.42 16.92
N VAL A 60 2.95 -6.17 15.91
CA VAL A 60 2.66 -6.45 14.51
C VAL A 60 3.59 -7.54 14.00
N THR A 61 3.04 -8.61 13.46
CA THR A 61 3.76 -9.75 12.88
C THR A 61 3.43 -9.92 11.40
N LEU A 62 4.29 -10.64 10.66
CA LEU A 62 4.10 -10.97 9.25
C LEU A 62 4.11 -12.49 9.10
N GLU A 63 2.97 -13.06 8.69
CA GLU A 63 2.81 -14.50 8.50
C GLU A 63 2.11 -14.76 7.16
N GLY A 64 2.68 -15.64 6.34
CA GLY A 64 2.10 -15.97 5.02
C GLY A 64 1.89 -14.76 4.11
N GLY A 65 2.74 -13.73 4.23
CA GLY A 65 2.63 -12.49 3.45
C GLY A 65 1.51 -11.55 3.89
N LYS A 66 0.92 -11.75 5.08
CA LYS A 66 -0.11 -10.89 5.67
C LYS A 66 0.34 -10.35 7.03
N LEU A 67 -0.01 -9.11 7.30
CA LEU A 67 0.21 -8.52 8.61
C LEU A 67 -0.87 -8.98 9.59
N TYR A 68 -0.45 -9.26 10.82
CA TYR A 68 -1.33 -9.53 11.95
C TYR A 68 -0.96 -8.61 13.11
N GLY A 69 -1.95 -8.28 13.92
CA GLY A 69 -1.81 -7.39 15.07
C GLY A 69 -2.47 -7.98 16.30
N HIS A 70 -1.89 -7.70 17.45
CA HIS A 70 -2.47 -7.93 18.77
C HIS A 70 -1.88 -6.95 19.78
N THR A 71 -2.45 -6.88 20.98
CA THR A 71 -1.88 -6.12 22.10
C THR A 71 -1.20 -7.06 23.10
N ASP A 72 -0.44 -6.51 24.04
CA ASP A 72 0.13 -7.29 25.15
C ASP A 72 -0.92 -7.88 26.10
N THR A 73 -2.16 -7.40 26.03
CA THR A 73 -3.28 -7.86 26.85
C THR A 73 -4.18 -8.88 26.14
N GLN A 74 -4.00 -9.10 24.83
CA GLN A 74 -4.84 -9.98 24.02
C GLN A 74 -4.04 -11.18 23.49
N THR A 75 -4.63 -12.38 23.57
CA THR A 75 -4.06 -13.59 22.97
C THR A 75 -4.46 -13.78 21.52
N GLN A 76 -5.57 -13.15 21.10
CA GLN A 76 -6.08 -13.26 19.74
C GLN A 76 -5.30 -12.34 18.80
N VAL A 77 -4.75 -12.92 17.74
CA VAL A 77 -4.16 -12.17 16.62
C VAL A 77 -5.24 -11.88 15.57
N MET A 78 -5.24 -10.66 15.04
CA MET A 78 -6.19 -10.24 14.02
C MET A 78 -5.48 -9.77 12.76
N PRO A 79 -6.01 -10.08 11.55
CA PRO A 79 -5.39 -9.67 10.30
C PRO A 79 -5.52 -8.15 10.10
N LEU A 80 -4.42 -7.50 9.71
CA LEU A 80 -4.41 -6.11 9.26
C LEU A 80 -4.67 -6.09 7.76
N SER A 81 -5.85 -5.63 7.37
CA SER A 81 -6.24 -5.51 5.97
C SER A 81 -5.83 -4.14 5.42
N PRO A 82 -5.06 -4.07 4.32
CA PRO A 82 -4.64 -2.80 3.74
C PRO A 82 -5.86 -2.03 3.22
N THR A 83 -5.82 -0.71 3.37
CA THR A 83 -6.83 0.18 2.80
C THR A 83 -6.35 0.78 1.47
N LYS A 84 -7.14 1.70 0.89
CA LYS A 84 -6.73 2.49 -0.28
C LYS A 84 -5.70 3.57 0.07
N VAL A 85 -5.50 3.87 1.36
CA VAL A 85 -4.55 4.88 1.82
C VAL A 85 -3.25 4.18 2.21
N PRO A 86 -2.09 4.65 1.71
CA PRO A 86 -0.79 4.10 2.09
C PRO A 86 -0.58 4.14 3.61
N ASP A 87 0.07 3.10 4.15
CA ASP A 87 0.37 2.98 5.59
C ASP A 87 -0.86 2.92 6.51
N VAL A 88 -2.08 2.80 5.95
CA VAL A 88 -3.32 2.67 6.72
C VAL A 88 -3.92 1.28 6.50
N PHE A 89 -4.17 0.61 7.61
CA PHE A 89 -4.75 -0.73 7.69
C PHE A 89 -6.00 -0.71 8.56
N SER A 90 -6.84 -1.71 8.38
CA SER A 90 -8.06 -1.92 9.15
C SER A 90 -8.06 -3.31 9.78
N ILE A 91 -8.65 -3.42 10.96
CA ILE A 91 -9.00 -4.68 11.59
C ILE A 91 -10.51 -4.68 11.77
N THR A 92 -11.16 -5.70 11.21
CA THR A 92 -12.58 -5.94 11.36
C THR A 92 -12.78 -7.28 12.03
N SER A 93 -13.52 -7.32 13.14
CA SER A 93 -13.88 -8.59 13.78
C SER A 93 -14.84 -9.40 12.90
N PRO A 94 -14.88 -10.74 13.04
CA PRO A 94 -15.76 -11.58 12.21
C PRO A 94 -17.25 -11.22 12.27
N ASP A 95 -17.70 -10.65 13.38
CA ASP A 95 -19.05 -10.17 13.64
C ASP A 95 -19.25 -8.68 13.29
N ASN A 96 -18.22 -8.00 12.78
CA ASN A 96 -18.19 -6.56 12.49
C ASN A 96 -18.48 -5.65 13.70
N SER A 97 -18.34 -6.17 14.92
CA SER A 97 -18.55 -5.38 16.15
C SER A 97 -17.39 -4.45 16.48
N VAL A 98 -16.19 -4.76 15.97
CA VAL A 98 -14.97 -3.99 16.17
C VAL A 98 -14.45 -3.50 14.82
N ASP A 99 -14.30 -2.19 14.71
CA ASP A 99 -13.62 -1.51 13.61
C ASP A 99 -12.43 -0.73 14.18
N VAL A 100 -11.22 -1.19 13.86
CA VAL A 100 -9.97 -0.52 14.26
C VAL A 100 -9.26 -0.03 13.02
N THR A 101 -8.90 1.26 13.03
CA THR A 101 -7.98 1.82 12.03
C THR A 101 -6.58 1.89 12.60
N VAL A 102 -5.61 1.32 11.89
CA VAL A 102 -4.20 1.31 12.24
C VAL A 102 -3.44 2.13 11.20
N THR A 103 -2.80 3.22 11.64
CA THR A 103 -1.98 4.08 10.78
C THR A 103 -0.52 4.00 11.20
N PHE A 104 0.35 3.59 10.30
CA PHE A 104 1.80 3.62 10.51
C PHE A 104 2.35 4.99 10.11
N LEU A 105 3.21 5.55 10.95
CA LEU A 105 3.82 6.85 10.73
C LEU A 105 5.31 6.67 10.45
N ARG A 106 5.77 7.38 9.42
CA ARG A 106 7.18 7.39 9.02
C ARG A 106 7.90 8.60 9.59
N ASN A 107 9.16 8.41 9.96
CA ASN A 107 10.06 9.50 10.32
C ASN A 107 10.62 10.21 9.08
N GLU A 108 11.51 11.19 9.29
CA GLU A 108 12.16 11.95 8.23
C GLU A 108 13.00 11.09 7.27
N THR A 109 13.48 9.92 7.73
CA THR A 109 14.21 8.96 6.89
C THR A 109 13.30 7.97 6.16
N LYS A 110 11.99 8.24 6.15
CA LYS A 110 10.92 7.44 5.52
C LYS A 110 10.77 6.04 6.12
N LYS A 111 11.29 5.79 7.33
CA LYS A 111 11.14 4.52 8.06
C LYS A 111 9.94 4.58 8.99
N VAL A 112 9.17 3.50 9.04
CA VAL A 112 8.08 3.35 10.01
C VAL A 112 8.67 3.41 11.42
N SER A 113 8.24 4.39 12.20
CA SER A 113 8.76 4.68 13.54
C SER A 113 7.69 4.75 14.61
N SER A 114 6.42 4.86 14.22
CA SER A 114 5.31 4.96 15.16
C SER A 114 4.04 4.36 14.58
N ILE A 115 3.10 4.07 15.47
CA ILE A 115 1.76 3.59 15.15
C ILE A 115 0.73 4.51 15.80
N LYS A 116 -0.37 4.73 15.10
CA LYS A 116 -1.59 5.37 15.62
C LYS A 116 -2.72 4.37 15.45
N ILE A 117 -3.46 4.11 16.53
CA ILE A 117 -4.54 3.14 16.57
C ILE A 117 -5.81 3.90 16.96
N TYR A 118 -6.84 3.81 16.14
CA TYR A 118 -8.16 4.34 16.42
C TYR A 118 -9.13 3.18 16.65
N TYR A 119 -9.68 3.08 17.86
CA TYR A 119 -10.64 2.05 18.25
C TYR A 119 -11.66 2.64 19.23
N ASN A 120 -12.93 2.28 19.11
CA ASN A 120 -14.01 2.74 20.01
C ASN A 120 -14.05 4.27 20.22
N GLY A 121 -13.75 5.05 19.18
CA GLY A 121 -13.74 6.51 19.27
C GLY A 121 -12.47 7.12 19.88
N LEU A 122 -11.54 6.30 20.36
CA LEU A 122 -10.29 6.72 21.01
C LEU A 122 -9.10 6.56 20.06
N GLU A 123 -8.24 7.57 20.05
CA GLU A 123 -6.94 7.51 19.40
C GLU A 123 -5.86 7.22 20.45
N THR A 124 -5.00 6.25 20.16
CA THR A 124 -3.77 6.03 20.92
C THR A 124 -2.56 5.97 20.01
N ARG A 125 -1.39 6.25 20.56
CA ARG A 125 -0.12 6.34 19.81
C ARG A 125 0.96 5.52 20.49
N GLY A 126 1.72 4.81 19.67
CA GLY A 126 2.90 4.07 20.12
C GLY A 126 4.14 4.34 19.26
N GLU A 127 5.29 4.19 19.87
CA GLU A 127 6.60 4.28 19.21
C GLU A 127 7.15 2.88 18.95
N LYS A 128 7.69 2.65 17.75
CA LYS A 128 8.32 1.38 17.43
C LYS A 128 9.54 1.18 18.31
N GLU A 129 9.62 0.02 18.96
CA GLU A 129 10.80 -0.40 19.71
C GLU A 129 12.00 -0.51 18.76
N LYS A 130 13.16 0.00 19.20
CA LYS A 130 14.37 0.09 18.39
C LYS A 130 14.97 -1.27 18.06
#